data_AF-A0A6A8DEF3-F1
#
_entry.id   AF-A0A6A8DEF3-F1
#
_cell.length_a   1.000
_cell.length_b   1.000
_cell.length_c   1.000
_cell.angle_alpha   90.00
_cell.angle_beta   90.00
_cell.angle_gamma   90.00
#
_symmetry.space_group_name_H-M   'P 1'
#
loop_
_entity.id
_entity.type
_entity.pdbx_description
1 polymer ?
#
loop_
_entity_poly.entity_id
_entity_poly.type
_entity_poly.pdbx_seq_one_letter_code
_entity_poly.pdbx_strand_id
1 'polypeptide(L)' 'MINEMASMLQVVNRSIMDPEDYDLEKYDELKSLYDLLKQKGQLSVAETQAFVQELANIRK' A
#
# COMPACT_ATOMS: atom_id res chain seq x y z
N MET A 1 -3.27 1.11 9.28
CA MET A 1 -3.34 0.49 7.94
C MET A 1 -2.13 0.85 7.10
N ILE A 2 -1.96 2.10 6.69
CA ILE A 2 -0.80 2.54 5.86
C ILE A 2 0.57 2.11 6.44
N ASN A 3 0.83 2.39 7.72
CA ASN A 3 2.09 1.99 8.38
C ASN A 3 2.31 0.47 8.44
N GLU A 4 1.22 -0.31 8.51
CA GLU A 4 1.27 -1.77 8.51
C GLU A 4 1.58 -2.29 7.10
N MET A 5 0.96 -1.71 6.06
CA MET A 5 1.31 -1.97 4.66
C MET A 5 2.78 -1.65 4.39
N ALA A 6 3.30 -0.56 4.96
CA ALA A 6 4.69 -0.15 4.80
C ALA A 6 5.65 -1.22 5.34
N SER A 7 5.27 -1.85 6.43
CA SER A 7 6.02 -2.93 7.05
C SER A 7 5.92 -4.22 6.23
N MET A 8 4.72 -4.57 5.72
CA MET A 8 4.49 -5.75 4.89
C MET A 8 5.20 -5.70 3.53
N LEU A 9 5.17 -4.53 2.88
CA LEU A 9 5.81 -4.30 1.59
C LEU A 9 7.31 -4.00 1.71
N GLN A 10 7.85 -3.93 2.93
CA GLN A 10 9.25 -3.61 3.22
C GLN A 10 9.77 -2.40 2.42
N VAL A 11 8.91 -1.39 2.25
CA VAL A 11 9.20 -0.28 1.32
C VAL A 11 10.31 0.58 1.90
N VAL A 12 11.41 0.71 1.15
CA VAL A 12 12.52 1.61 1.52
C VAL A 12 12.08 3.06 1.44
N ASN A 13 11.20 3.36 0.47
CA ASN A 13 10.62 4.69 0.30
C ASN A 13 9.36 4.84 1.16
N ARG A 14 9.53 5.34 2.37
CA ARG A 14 8.42 5.59 3.30
C ARG A 14 7.57 6.80 2.90
N SER A 15 8.07 7.67 2.02
CA SER A 15 7.36 8.86 1.54
C SER A 15 6.10 8.51 0.76
N ILE A 16 6.02 7.31 0.17
CA ILE A 16 4.77 6.85 -0.48
C ILE A 16 3.72 6.45 0.57
N MET A 17 4.16 6.14 1.79
CA MET A 17 3.31 5.63 2.87
C MET A 17 2.94 6.74 3.85
N ASP A 18 2.96 8.00 3.40
CA ASP A 18 2.47 9.12 4.21
C ASP A 18 0.94 9.12 4.19
N PRO A 19 0.24 8.93 5.33
CA PRO A 19 -1.22 8.95 5.36
C PRO A 19 -1.83 10.26 4.87
N GLU A 20 -1.11 11.38 4.98
CA GLU A 20 -1.61 12.71 4.56
C GLU A 20 -1.71 12.84 3.03
N ASP A 21 -0.96 12.00 2.29
CA ASP A 21 -0.97 11.99 0.81
C ASP A 21 -2.13 11.17 0.22
N TYR A 22 -2.90 10.47 1.05
CA TYR A 22 -4.01 9.62 0.60
C TYR A 22 -5.35 10.35 0.72
N ASP A 23 -6.13 10.31 -0.36
CA ASP A 23 -7.48 10.84 -0.34
C ASP A 23 -8.44 9.92 0.41
N LEU A 24 -9.29 10.50 1.27
CA LEU A 24 -10.37 9.80 1.95
C LEU A 24 -11.41 9.26 0.96
N GLU A 25 -11.57 9.89 -0.21
CA GLU A 25 -12.47 9.37 -1.26
C GLU A 25 -12.00 8.02 -1.82
N LYS A 26 -10.70 7.74 -1.76
CA LYS A 26 -10.10 6.46 -2.19
C LYS A 26 -9.83 5.50 -1.02
N TYR A 27 -10.41 5.77 0.15
CA TYR A 27 -10.24 4.93 1.34
C TYR A 27 -10.68 3.48 1.09
N ASP A 28 -11.78 3.28 0.35
CA ASP A 28 -12.29 1.94 0.05
C ASP A 28 -11.35 1.14 -0.85
N GLU A 29 -10.69 1.79 -1.82
CA GLU A 29 -9.66 1.17 -2.65
C GLU A 29 -8.44 0.80 -1.82
N LEU A 30 -7.96 1.73 -0.99
CA LEU A 30 -6.83 1.52 -0.09
C LEU A 30 -7.09 0.36 0.87
N LYS A 31 -8.29 0.29 1.44
CA LYS A 31 -8.69 -0.77 2.36
C LYS A 31 -8.76 -2.11 1.65
N SER A 32 -9.30 -2.16 0.44
CA SER A 32 -9.33 -3.38 -0.37
C SER A 32 -7.93 -3.89 -0.67
N LEU A 33 -7.00 -2.99 -0.99
CA LEU A 33 -5.60 -3.31 -1.24
C LEU A 33 -4.90 -3.87 0.02
N TYR A 34 -5.17 -3.26 1.17
CA TYR A 34 -4.68 -3.71 2.48
C TYR A 34 -5.19 -5.12 2.84
N ASP A 35 -6.48 -5.36 2.65
CA ASP A 35 -7.09 -6.67 2.93
C ASP A 35 -6.48 -7.76 2.03
N LEU A 36 -6.21 -7.45 0.76
CA LEU A 36 -5.52 -8.34 -0.18
C LEU A 36 -4.08 -8.65 0.27
N LEU A 37 -3.36 -7.63 0.73
CA LEU A 37 -1.99 -7.73 1.29
C LEU A 37 -1.96 -8.66 2.51
N LYS A 38 -2.92 -8.50 3.44
CA LYS A 38 -3.09 -9.38 4.60
C LYS A 38 -3.36 -10.83 4.22
N GLN A 39 -4.15 -11.04 3.18
CA GLN A 39 -4.53 -12.39 2.75
C GLN A 39 -3.37 -13.12 2.06
N LYS A 40 -2.52 -12.39 1.31
CA LYS A 40 -1.33 -12.95 0.65
C LYS A 40 -0.23 -13.35 1.63
N GLY A 41 0.01 -12.55 2.67
CA GLY A 41 1.03 -12.82 3.68
C GLY A 41 2.46 -12.58 3.20
N GLN A 42 2.99 -13.43 2.31
CA GLN A 42 4.31 -13.26 1.69
C GLN A 42 4.17 -12.81 0.23
N LEU A 43 4.89 -11.75 -0.12
CA LEU A 43 4.93 -11.20 -1.46
C LEU A 43 6.31 -11.40 -2.07
N SER A 44 6.34 -11.78 -3.34
CA SER A 44 7.55 -11.68 -4.15
C SER A 44 7.93 -10.22 -4.38
N VAL A 45 9.17 -9.99 -4.82
CA VAL A 45 9.66 -8.64 -5.17
C VAL A 45 8.78 -7.99 -6.25
N ALA A 46 8.39 -8.77 -7.26
CA ALA A 46 7.55 -8.29 -8.36
C ALA A 46 6.15 -7.88 -7.87
N GLU A 47 5.54 -8.67 -6.99
CA GLU A 47 4.24 -8.33 -6.40
C GLU A 47 4.34 -7.10 -5.51
N THR A 48 5.38 -7.02 -4.68
CA THR A 48 5.65 -5.84 -3.84
C THR A 48 5.73 -4.58 -4.68
N GLN A 49 6.46 -4.62 -5.80
CA GLN A 49 6.53 -3.50 -6.74
C GLN A 49 5.17 -3.15 -7.36
N ALA A 50 4.37 -4.15 -7.75
CA ALA A 50 3.03 -3.92 -8.27
C ALA A 50 2.12 -3.24 -7.23
N PHE A 51 2.12 -3.72 -5.98
CA PHE A 51 1.36 -3.11 -4.89
C PHE A 51 1.80 -1.68 -4.60
N VAL A 52 3.11 -1.42 -4.59
CA VAL A 52 3.68 -0.08 -4.43
C VAL A 52 3.24 0.86 -5.55
N GLN A 53 3.19 0.37 -6.79
CA GLN A 53 2.74 1.15 -7.94
C GLN A 53 1.25 1.50 -7.85
N GLU A 54 0.41 0.54 -7.43
CA GLU A 54 -1.01 0.78 -7.19
C GLU A 54 -1.24 1.80 -6.07
N LEU A 55 -0.51 1.67 -4.96
CA LEU A 55 -0.54 2.67 -3.87
C LEU A 55 -0.19 4.07 -4.37
N ALA A 56 0.81 4.19 -5.26
CA ALA A 56 1.18 5.47 -5.85
C ALA A 56 0.06 6.07 -6.72
N ASN A 57 -0.77 5.24 -7.38
CA ASN A 57 -1.92 5.70 -8.17
C ASN A 57 -3.11 6.15 -7.29
N ILE A 58 -3.20 5.62 -6.08
CA ILE A 58 -4.23 5.98 -5.10
C ILE A 58 -3.94 7.33 -4.45
N ARG A 59 -2.67 7.76 -4.40
CA ARG A 59 -2.30 9.09 -3.89
C ARG A 59 -2.98 10.22 -4.69
N LYS A 60 -3.07 11.38 -4.05
CA LYS A 60 -3.76 12.58 -4.55
C LYS A 60 -2.92 13.34 -5.58
#